data_AF-A0A966WIB7-F1
#
_entry.id   AF-A0A966WIB7-F1
#
_cell.length_a   1.000
_cell.length_b   1.000
_cell.length_c   1.000
_cell.angle_alpha   90.00
_cell.angle_beta   90.00
_cell.angle_gamma   90.00
#
_symmetry.space_group_name_H-M   'P 1'
#
loop_
_entity.id
_entity.type
_entity.pdbx_description
1 polymer ?
#
loop_
_entity_poly.entity_id
_entity_poly.type
_entity_poly.pdbx_seq_one_letter_code
_entity_poly.pdbx_strand_id
1 'polypeptide(L)'
;MVNYVIPDGRWHRVPTVDKPRKRNGAYVYDGQSGVVKNWATMDGFARYGKGIIKQIVQFDDGRERNARAAKQAMDLIKSATVRTHPYLISKGFPRATGLVVGEELIIPIRDYKTQKITGAQRIKESGEKLFIPGSRAKGSVFVLGRGSESWLVEGYATGLSVADALRYKPAQVVVCFSASNLGYVAERIGGKRFIVADNDASGTGERVAIASGLHWVMPDTVGH
;
A
#
# COMPACT_ATOMS: atom_id res chain seq x y z
N MET A 1 -4.36 -16.84 -24.17
CA MET A 1 -5.02 -16.59 -25.47
C MET A 1 -6.46 -17.05 -25.34
N VAL A 2 -7.39 -16.38 -26.01
CA VAL A 2 -8.82 -16.73 -25.97
C VAL A 2 -9.18 -17.36 -27.30
N ASN A 3 -9.64 -18.60 -27.29
CA ASN A 3 -10.03 -19.30 -28.51
C ASN A 3 -11.53 -19.13 -28.82
N TYR A 4 -12.35 -18.81 -27.81
CA TYR A 4 -13.75 -18.48 -27.96
C TYR A 4 -14.21 -17.55 -26.82
N VAL A 5 -15.21 -16.71 -27.10
CA VAL A 5 -15.75 -15.71 -26.18
C VAL A 5 -17.11 -16.22 -25.67
N ILE A 6 -17.33 -16.19 -24.35
CA ILE A 6 -18.59 -16.64 -23.74
C ILE A 6 -19.59 -15.46 -23.75
N PRO A 7 -20.78 -15.59 -24.38
CA PRO A 7 -21.78 -14.51 -24.46
C PRO A 7 -22.68 -14.46 -23.21
N ASP A 8 -22.09 -14.38 -22.02
CA ASP A 8 -22.84 -14.39 -20.74
C ASP A 8 -23.00 -13.00 -20.09
N GLY A 9 -22.47 -11.95 -20.75
CA GLY A 9 -22.49 -10.59 -20.23
C GLY A 9 -21.66 -10.41 -18.95
N ARG A 10 -20.75 -11.34 -18.64
CA ARG A 10 -19.87 -11.29 -17.45
C ARG A 10 -18.42 -11.06 -17.84
N TRP A 11 -17.64 -10.56 -16.87
CA TRP A 11 -16.22 -10.35 -17.06
C TRP A 11 -15.42 -11.65 -16.94
N HIS A 12 -14.61 -11.93 -17.95
CA HIS A 12 -13.72 -13.08 -18.01
C HIS A 12 -12.27 -12.63 -18.02
N ARG A 13 -11.46 -13.12 -17.06
CA ARG A 13 -10.01 -12.88 -17.00
C ARG A 13 -9.27 -13.93 -17.80
N VAL A 14 -8.42 -13.49 -18.72
CA VAL A 14 -7.78 -14.35 -19.71
C VAL A 14 -6.28 -14.05 -19.86
N PRO A 15 -5.46 -15.05 -20.23
CA PRO A 15 -4.08 -14.79 -20.59
C PRO A 15 -3.95 -14.08 -21.93
N THR A 16 -2.96 -13.22 -22.06
CA THR A 16 -2.64 -12.50 -23.29
C THR A 16 -1.46 -13.16 -24.01
N VAL A 17 -1.23 -12.80 -25.27
CA VAL A 17 -0.11 -13.32 -26.07
C VAL A 17 1.22 -12.94 -25.41
N ASP A 18 1.34 -11.70 -24.93
CA ASP A 18 2.55 -11.15 -24.30
C ASP A 18 2.79 -11.68 -22.87
N LYS A 19 1.75 -12.17 -22.19
CA LYS A 19 1.84 -12.73 -20.82
C LYS A 19 1.00 -14.01 -20.72
N PRO A 20 1.44 -15.13 -21.32
CA PRO A 20 0.65 -16.37 -21.39
C PRO A 20 0.41 -17.05 -20.04
N ARG A 21 1.26 -16.77 -19.03
CA ARG A 21 1.14 -17.31 -17.67
C ARG A 21 0.40 -16.39 -16.70
N LYS A 22 0.01 -15.18 -17.12
CA LYS A 22 -0.72 -14.21 -16.27
C LYS A 22 -2.07 -13.90 -16.90
N ARG A 23 -3.04 -13.47 -16.10
CA ARG A 23 -4.37 -13.08 -16.60
C ARG A 23 -4.45 -11.57 -16.82
N ASN A 24 -3.56 -11.06 -17.67
CA ASN A 24 -3.43 -9.63 -17.97
C ASN A 24 -4.45 -9.11 -18.98
N GLY A 25 -5.28 -10.00 -19.54
CA GLY A 25 -6.38 -9.67 -20.43
C GLY A 25 -7.72 -9.88 -19.76
N ALA A 26 -8.75 -9.21 -20.25
CA ALA A 26 -10.12 -9.45 -19.85
C ALA A 26 -11.10 -9.00 -20.92
N TYR A 27 -12.23 -9.69 -20.98
CA TYR A 27 -13.34 -9.32 -21.85
C TYR A 27 -14.68 -9.45 -21.14
N VAL A 28 -15.70 -8.76 -21.64
CA VAL A 28 -17.12 -9.07 -21.42
C VAL A 28 -17.83 -9.02 -22.76
N TYR A 29 -18.77 -9.94 -22.99
CA TYR A 29 -19.52 -10.07 -24.23
C TYR A 29 -20.92 -10.61 -23.93
N ASP A 30 -21.95 -10.00 -24.50
CA ASP A 30 -23.37 -10.38 -24.28
C ASP A 30 -23.99 -11.10 -25.49
N GLY A 31 -23.19 -11.44 -26.49
CA GLY A 31 -23.67 -11.99 -27.76
C GLY A 31 -23.90 -10.95 -28.87
N GLN A 32 -24.04 -9.67 -28.53
CA GLN A 32 -24.28 -8.59 -29.50
C GLN A 32 -23.24 -7.46 -29.43
N SER A 33 -22.66 -7.25 -28.25
CA SER A 33 -21.69 -6.21 -27.95
C SER A 33 -20.65 -6.76 -26.98
N GLY A 34 -19.46 -6.19 -26.98
CA GLY A 34 -18.32 -6.67 -26.21
C GLY A 34 -17.29 -5.60 -25.91
N VAL A 35 -16.51 -5.78 -24.84
CA VAL A 35 -15.27 -5.04 -24.64
C VAL A 35 -14.13 -5.96 -24.25
N VAL A 36 -12.91 -5.54 -24.57
CA VAL A 36 -11.68 -6.23 -24.19
C VAL A 36 -10.62 -5.22 -23.76
N LYS A 37 -9.79 -5.62 -22.80
CA LYS A 37 -8.60 -4.87 -22.37
C LYS A 37 -7.42 -5.81 -22.14
N ASN A 38 -6.24 -5.39 -22.58
CA ASN A 38 -4.95 -5.92 -22.16
C ASN A 38 -4.21 -4.82 -21.39
N TRP A 39 -3.88 -5.06 -20.12
CA TRP A 39 -3.28 -4.04 -19.25
C TRP A 39 -1.81 -3.81 -19.54
N ALA A 40 -1.17 -4.73 -20.28
CA ALA A 40 0.22 -4.58 -20.67
C ALA A 40 0.39 -3.77 -21.96
N THR A 41 -0.61 -3.75 -22.84
CA THR A 41 -0.45 -3.25 -24.21
C THR A 41 -1.53 -2.27 -24.66
N MET A 42 -2.57 -2.01 -23.86
CA MET A 42 -3.68 -1.12 -24.23
C MET A 42 -3.91 -0.03 -23.19
N ASP A 43 -4.00 1.22 -23.64
CA ASP A 43 -4.33 2.37 -22.80
C ASP A 43 -5.81 2.38 -22.40
N GLY A 44 -6.68 1.85 -23.25
CA GLY A 44 -8.13 1.83 -23.09
C GLY A 44 -8.77 0.47 -23.34
N PHE A 45 -10.10 0.44 -23.27
CA PHE A 45 -10.89 -0.73 -23.70
C PHE A 45 -11.14 -0.64 -25.20
N ALA A 46 -10.88 -1.73 -25.93
CA ALA A 46 -11.40 -1.90 -27.28
C ALA A 46 -12.86 -2.39 -27.19
N ARG A 47 -13.70 -1.95 -28.14
CA ARG A 47 -15.15 -2.16 -28.09
C ARG A 47 -15.66 -2.80 -29.38
N TYR A 48 -16.67 -3.64 -29.24
CA TYR A 48 -17.45 -4.23 -30.32
C TYR A 48 -18.94 -3.97 -30.03
N GLY A 49 -19.71 -3.55 -31.03
CA GLY A 49 -21.13 -3.21 -30.87
C GLY A 49 -21.38 -1.93 -30.04
N LYS A 50 -22.67 -1.64 -29.74
CA LYS A 50 -23.12 -0.39 -29.09
C LYS A 50 -23.70 -0.58 -27.67
N GLY A 51 -23.87 -1.80 -27.17
CA GLY A 51 -24.71 -2.12 -26.01
C GLY A 51 -24.05 -2.15 -24.61
N ILE A 52 -22.71 -2.19 -24.49
CA ILE A 52 -22.02 -2.60 -23.24
C ILE A 52 -21.52 -1.45 -22.33
N ILE A 53 -22.06 -0.23 -22.43
CA ILE A 53 -21.55 0.93 -21.67
C ILE A 53 -21.58 0.73 -20.14
N LYS A 54 -22.63 0.10 -19.59
CA LYS A 54 -22.78 -0.08 -18.12
C LYS A 54 -21.78 -1.08 -17.51
N GLN A 55 -21.42 -2.15 -18.22
CA GLN A 55 -20.51 -3.20 -17.70
C GLN A 55 -19.04 -2.76 -17.74
N ILE A 56 -18.66 -1.84 -18.64
CA ILE A 56 -17.33 -1.21 -18.67
C ILE A 56 -17.05 -0.46 -17.36
N VAL A 57 -18.05 0.26 -16.85
CA VAL A 57 -17.93 1.09 -15.63
C VAL A 57 -17.73 0.23 -14.37
N GLN A 58 -18.23 -1.01 -14.39
CA GLN A 58 -18.14 -1.93 -13.25
C GLN A 58 -16.84 -2.72 -13.19
N PHE A 59 -16.02 -2.64 -14.23
CA PHE A 59 -14.76 -3.38 -14.28
C PHE A 59 -13.64 -2.63 -13.59
N ASP A 60 -13.61 -2.76 -12.28
CA ASP A 60 -12.51 -2.29 -11.47
C ASP A 60 -11.77 -3.49 -10.86
N ASP A 61 -10.94 -4.12 -11.70
CA ASP A 61 -9.98 -5.14 -11.27
C ASP A 61 -9.10 -4.64 -10.11
N GLY A 62 -8.85 -3.33 -10.05
CA GLY A 62 -8.17 -2.68 -8.93
C GLY A 62 -8.97 -2.85 -7.63
N ARG A 63 -10.28 -2.58 -7.64
CA ARG A 63 -11.16 -2.75 -6.47
C ARG A 63 -11.21 -4.19 -5.99
N GLU A 64 -11.40 -5.17 -6.88
CA GLU A 64 -11.40 -6.58 -6.47
C GLU A 64 -10.06 -7.03 -5.90
N ARG A 65 -8.96 -6.68 -6.58
CA ARG A 65 -7.60 -6.99 -6.13
C ARG A 65 -7.32 -6.36 -4.76
N ASN A 66 -7.69 -5.10 -4.57
CA ASN A 66 -7.54 -4.39 -3.30
C ASN A 66 -8.40 -5.03 -2.20
N ALA A 67 -9.65 -5.43 -2.52
CA ALA A 67 -10.53 -6.10 -1.56
C ALA A 67 -9.97 -7.46 -1.12
N ARG A 68 -9.40 -8.25 -2.05
CA ARG A 68 -8.72 -9.51 -1.73
C ARG A 68 -7.50 -9.29 -0.85
N ALA A 69 -6.67 -8.28 -1.16
CA ALA A 69 -5.50 -7.95 -0.35
C ALA A 69 -5.89 -7.46 1.06
N ALA A 70 -6.92 -6.64 1.18
CA ALA A 70 -7.47 -6.21 2.46
C ALA A 70 -7.98 -7.41 3.28
N LYS A 71 -8.70 -8.34 2.64
CA LYS A 71 -9.17 -9.58 3.28
C LYS A 71 -8.01 -10.43 3.77
N GLN A 72 -7.02 -10.69 2.92
CA GLN A 72 -5.83 -11.45 3.30
C GLN A 72 -5.06 -10.79 4.45
N ALA A 73 -4.95 -9.45 4.45
CA ALA A 73 -4.34 -8.72 5.56
C ALA A 73 -5.12 -8.91 6.87
N MET A 74 -6.46 -8.83 6.83
CA MET A 74 -7.31 -9.08 7.99
C MET A 74 -7.13 -10.51 8.54
N ASP A 75 -7.06 -11.50 7.66
CA ASP A 75 -6.87 -12.90 8.04
C ASP A 75 -5.50 -13.10 8.73
N LEU A 76 -4.43 -12.52 8.18
CA LEU A 76 -3.09 -12.54 8.80
C LEU A 76 -3.06 -11.82 10.15
N ILE A 77 -3.70 -10.66 10.26
CA ILE A 77 -3.76 -9.91 11.52
C ILE A 77 -4.50 -10.72 12.59
N LYS A 78 -5.57 -11.42 12.21
CA LYS A 78 -6.36 -12.26 13.11
C LYS A 78 -5.59 -13.49 13.59
N SER A 79 -4.75 -14.08 12.75
CA SER A 79 -3.94 -15.25 13.10
C SER A 79 -2.60 -14.89 13.76
N ALA A 80 -2.22 -13.61 13.80
CA ALA A 80 -0.96 -13.17 14.34
C ALA A 80 -0.87 -13.30 15.86
N THR A 81 0.33 -13.62 16.34
CA THR A 81 0.68 -13.54 17.76
C THR A 81 1.48 -12.27 18.02
N VAL A 82 1.21 -11.58 19.13
CA VAL A 82 2.00 -10.41 19.55
C VAL A 82 3.28 -10.91 20.23
N ARG A 83 4.43 -10.70 19.60
CA ARG A 83 5.75 -11.09 20.14
C ARG A 83 6.87 -10.22 19.59
N THR A 84 8.07 -10.35 20.15
CA THR A 84 9.28 -9.76 19.58
C THR A 84 9.62 -10.43 18.24
N HIS A 85 10.41 -9.74 17.40
CA HIS A 85 10.79 -10.24 16.08
C HIS A 85 12.25 -9.87 15.76
N PRO A 86 13.05 -10.73 15.10
CA PRO A 86 14.46 -10.46 14.78
C PRO A 86 14.70 -9.12 14.08
N TYR A 87 13.83 -8.74 13.14
CA TYR A 87 13.88 -7.40 12.51
C TYR A 87 13.81 -6.23 13.52
N LEU A 88 12.98 -6.34 14.57
CA LEU A 88 12.89 -5.26 15.57
C LEU A 88 14.17 -5.17 16.39
N ILE A 89 14.74 -6.33 16.75
CA ILE A 89 16.02 -6.41 17.46
C ILE A 89 17.14 -5.79 16.61
N SER A 90 17.24 -6.15 15.34
CA SER A 90 18.27 -5.62 14.43
C SER A 90 18.12 -4.13 14.15
N LYS A 91 16.90 -3.58 14.31
CA LYS A 91 16.63 -2.14 14.24
C LYS A 91 16.77 -1.41 15.59
N GLY A 92 17.28 -2.07 16.63
CA GLY A 92 17.57 -1.45 17.92
C GLY A 92 16.41 -1.46 18.92
N PHE A 93 15.37 -2.25 18.66
CA PHE A 93 14.16 -2.33 19.49
C PHE A 93 13.97 -3.74 20.10
N PRO A 94 14.88 -4.23 20.96
CA PRO A 94 14.86 -5.61 21.43
C PRO A 94 13.65 -5.98 22.29
N ARG A 95 12.99 -4.97 22.88
CA ARG A 95 11.78 -5.13 23.70
C ARG A 95 10.48 -4.80 22.95
N ALA A 96 10.56 -4.29 21.72
CA ALA A 96 9.36 -3.98 20.95
C ALA A 96 8.71 -5.28 20.46
N THR A 97 7.39 -5.31 20.52
CA THR A 97 6.56 -6.40 20.01
C THR A 97 5.77 -5.94 18.79
N GLY A 98 5.43 -6.88 17.92
CA GLY A 98 4.50 -6.64 16.81
C GLY A 98 3.70 -7.88 16.48
N LEU A 99 2.85 -7.77 15.46
CA LEU A 99 2.04 -8.88 14.96
C LEU A 99 2.93 -9.83 14.16
N VAL A 100 3.08 -11.08 14.60
CA VAL A 100 3.94 -12.06 13.92
C VAL A 100 3.12 -13.26 13.47
N VAL A 101 3.31 -13.67 12.21
CA VAL A 101 2.77 -14.91 11.62
C VAL A 101 3.93 -15.71 11.04
N GLY A 102 4.18 -16.90 11.57
CA GLY A 102 5.40 -17.66 11.23
C GLY A 102 6.65 -16.85 11.58
N GLU A 103 7.51 -16.63 10.59
CA GLU A 103 8.78 -15.90 10.67
C GLU A 103 8.69 -14.44 10.18
N GLU A 104 7.47 -13.92 10.00
CA GLU A 104 7.27 -12.58 9.44
C GLU A 104 6.54 -11.66 10.40
N LEU A 105 7.08 -10.45 10.51
CA LEU A 105 6.43 -9.32 11.14
C LEU A 105 5.42 -8.69 10.17
N ILE A 106 4.18 -8.54 10.62
CA ILE A 106 3.05 -8.03 9.85
C ILE A 106 2.75 -6.61 10.32
N ILE A 107 2.88 -5.64 9.42
CA ILE A 107 2.51 -4.24 9.64
C ILE A 107 1.21 -3.96 8.88
N PRO A 108 0.06 -3.87 9.55
CA PRO A 108 -1.21 -3.50 8.91
C PRO A 108 -1.08 -2.14 8.23
N ILE A 109 -1.68 -1.98 7.06
CA ILE A 109 -1.82 -0.64 6.47
C ILE A 109 -3.30 -0.30 6.29
N ARG A 110 -3.62 0.95 6.57
CA ARG A 110 -4.99 1.46 6.63
C ARG A 110 -5.11 2.73 5.84
N ASP A 111 -6.26 2.92 5.20
CA ASP A 111 -6.60 4.19 4.57
C ASP A 111 -6.54 5.33 5.61
N TYR A 112 -5.76 6.38 5.35
CA TYR A 112 -5.52 7.45 6.33
C TYR A 112 -6.80 8.15 6.81
N LYS A 113 -7.85 8.18 5.98
CA LYS A 113 -9.11 8.89 6.25
C LYS A 113 -10.13 7.98 6.93
N THR A 114 -10.32 6.77 6.44
CA THR A 114 -11.37 5.84 6.87
C THR A 114 -10.89 4.81 7.87
N GLN A 115 -9.57 4.68 8.07
CA GLN A 115 -8.92 3.72 8.97
C GLN A 115 -9.21 2.23 8.63
N LYS A 116 -9.87 1.97 7.50
CA LYS A 116 -10.11 0.62 6.98
C LYS A 116 -8.81 0.00 6.51
N ILE A 117 -8.62 -1.28 6.80
CA ILE A 117 -7.46 -2.06 6.34
C ILE A 117 -7.48 -2.12 4.81
N THR A 118 -6.34 -1.77 4.20
CA THR A 118 -6.14 -1.75 2.75
C THR A 118 -5.09 -2.76 2.29
N GLY A 119 -4.45 -3.45 3.24
CA GLY A 119 -3.39 -4.42 3.02
C GLY A 119 -2.50 -4.57 4.26
N ALA A 120 -1.33 -5.16 4.07
CA ALA A 120 -0.26 -5.18 5.07
C ALA A 120 1.12 -5.23 4.39
N GLN A 121 2.14 -4.75 5.10
CA GLN A 121 3.55 -5.00 4.79
C GLN A 121 4.04 -6.18 5.64
N ARG A 122 4.68 -7.15 4.99
CA ARG A 122 5.35 -8.31 5.60
C ARG A 122 6.83 -8.00 5.65
N ILE A 123 7.44 -8.20 6.80
CA ILE A 123 8.86 -7.98 7.02
C ILE A 123 9.48 -9.29 7.48
N LYS A 124 10.42 -9.82 6.69
CA LYS A 124 11.18 -11.03 7.03
C LYS A 124 12.26 -10.73 8.06
N GLU A 125 12.83 -11.76 8.66
CA GLU A 125 13.98 -11.64 9.57
C GLU A 125 15.19 -10.96 8.91
N SER A 126 15.41 -11.20 7.60
CA SER A 126 16.45 -10.54 6.80
C SER A 126 16.26 -9.03 6.64
N GLY A 127 15.09 -8.50 7.02
CA GLY A 127 14.71 -7.11 6.79
C GLY A 127 14.11 -6.83 5.43
N GLU A 128 13.93 -7.83 4.57
CA GLU A 128 13.16 -7.69 3.32
C GLU A 128 11.70 -7.32 3.66
N LYS A 129 11.20 -6.25 3.03
CA LYS A 129 9.86 -5.69 3.26
C LYS A 129 9.04 -5.78 1.99
N LEU A 130 7.92 -6.50 2.01
CA LEU A 130 7.03 -6.65 0.87
C LEU A 130 5.58 -6.42 1.27
N PHE A 131 4.84 -5.70 0.43
CA PHE A 131 3.40 -5.60 0.59
C PHE A 131 2.69 -6.87 0.14
N ILE A 132 1.56 -7.20 0.77
CA ILE A 132 0.64 -8.21 0.22
C ILE A 132 0.26 -7.79 -1.20
N PRO A 133 0.42 -8.66 -2.22
CA PRO A 133 0.10 -8.32 -3.59
C PRO A 133 -1.33 -7.81 -3.74
N GLY A 134 -1.49 -6.62 -4.30
CA GLY A 134 -2.79 -5.96 -4.41
C GLY A 134 -3.12 -5.02 -3.26
N SER A 135 -2.25 -4.88 -2.26
CA SER A 135 -2.39 -3.82 -1.27
C SER A 135 -2.35 -2.45 -1.96
N ARG A 136 -3.23 -1.54 -1.54
CA ARG A 136 -3.21 -0.17 -2.04
C ARG A 136 -2.23 0.65 -1.22
N ALA A 137 -1.04 0.93 -1.73
CA ALA A 137 -0.04 1.73 -1.00
C ALA A 137 -0.43 3.21 -0.88
N LYS A 138 -0.88 3.83 -1.99
CA LYS A 138 -1.27 5.25 -2.01
C LYS A 138 -2.42 5.53 -1.03
N GLY A 139 -2.20 6.49 -0.13
CA GLY A 139 -3.13 6.87 0.93
C GLY A 139 -3.25 5.83 2.06
N SER A 140 -2.39 4.83 2.11
CA SER A 140 -2.40 3.87 3.21
C SER A 140 -1.22 4.09 4.15
N VAL A 141 -1.49 4.05 5.45
CA VAL A 141 -0.55 4.39 6.51
C VAL A 141 -0.62 3.37 7.64
N PHE A 142 0.38 3.41 8.51
CA PHE A 142 0.31 2.79 9.84
C PHE A 142 0.54 3.88 10.89
N VAL A 143 -0.27 3.88 11.94
CA VAL A 143 -0.26 4.95 12.95
C VAL A 143 0.18 4.39 14.29
N LEU A 144 1.18 5.03 14.88
CA LEU A 144 1.65 4.80 16.24
C LEU A 144 1.23 5.96 17.13
N GLY A 145 0.90 5.68 18.39
CA GLY A 145 0.46 6.71 19.34
C GLY A 145 -0.93 7.26 19.05
N ARG A 146 -1.31 8.32 19.77
CA ARG A 146 -2.60 9.00 19.67
C ARG A 146 -2.42 10.48 20.00
N GLY A 147 -2.94 11.35 19.14
CA GLY A 147 -2.84 12.80 19.31
C GLY A 147 -3.34 13.56 18.09
N SER A 148 -3.55 14.87 18.25
CA SER A 148 -3.94 15.76 17.15
C SER A 148 -2.73 16.28 16.35
N GLU A 149 -1.53 16.24 16.94
CA GLU A 149 -0.27 16.54 16.25
C GLU A 149 0.27 15.30 15.55
N SER A 150 0.66 15.43 14.27
CA SER A 150 1.06 14.31 13.43
C SER A 150 2.52 14.41 12.97
N TRP A 151 3.29 13.36 13.14
CA TRP A 151 4.68 13.25 12.66
C TRP A 151 4.74 12.20 11.56
N LEU A 152 4.95 12.64 10.33
CA LEU A 152 4.95 11.77 9.15
C LEU A 152 6.36 11.25 8.90
N VAL A 153 6.47 9.95 8.66
CA VAL A 153 7.74 9.26 8.43
C VAL A 153 7.61 8.31 7.24
N GLU A 154 8.72 7.95 6.60
CA GLU A 154 8.71 6.95 5.53
C GLU A 154 8.66 5.53 6.09
N GLY A 155 9.67 5.13 6.86
CA GLY A 155 9.82 3.75 7.33
C GLY A 155 9.13 3.43 8.66
N TYR A 156 8.73 2.16 8.84
CA TYR A 156 8.22 1.66 10.13
C TYR A 156 9.27 1.75 11.25
N ALA A 157 10.54 1.46 10.96
CA ALA A 157 11.62 1.58 11.95
C ALA A 157 11.85 3.04 12.38
N THR A 158 11.91 3.97 11.42
CA THR A 158 11.93 5.43 11.70
C THR A 158 10.73 5.82 12.55
N GLY A 159 9.55 5.29 12.24
CA GLY A 159 8.34 5.51 13.03
C GLY A 159 8.43 5.07 14.48
N LEU A 160 9.08 3.93 14.75
CA LEU A 160 9.33 3.47 16.12
C LEU A 160 10.28 4.41 16.86
N SER A 161 11.37 4.86 16.24
CA SER A 161 12.30 5.84 16.84
C SER A 161 11.59 7.14 17.20
N VAL A 162 10.81 7.69 16.27
CA VAL A 162 10.05 8.94 16.49
C VAL A 162 8.99 8.75 17.56
N ALA A 163 8.28 7.61 17.57
CA ALA A 163 7.28 7.32 18.59
C ALA A 163 7.90 7.23 20.00
N ASP A 164 9.09 6.64 20.13
CA ASP A 164 9.81 6.58 21.41
C ASP A 164 10.26 7.96 21.89
N ALA A 165 10.74 8.82 20.97
CA ALA A 165 11.10 10.21 21.27
C ALA A 165 9.88 11.04 21.70
N LEU A 166 8.69 10.75 21.14
CA LEU A 166 7.44 11.45 21.42
C LEU A 166 6.59 10.81 22.52
N ARG A 167 7.08 9.77 23.23
CA ARG A 167 6.26 8.94 24.14
C ARG A 167 5.50 9.67 25.24
N TYR A 168 5.93 10.88 25.61
CA TYR A 168 5.27 11.72 26.63
C TYR A 168 4.47 12.89 26.04
N LYS A 169 4.36 12.98 24.71
CA LYS A 169 3.62 14.01 24.00
C LYS A 169 2.33 13.41 23.42
N PRO A 170 1.19 14.12 23.47
CA PRO A 170 -0.03 13.69 22.79
C PRO A 170 0.09 13.90 21.27
N ALA A 171 0.89 13.05 20.64
CA ALA A 171 1.18 13.05 19.22
C ALA A 171 0.98 11.66 18.62
N GLN A 172 0.74 11.62 17.31
CA GLN A 172 0.72 10.40 16.52
C GLN A 172 1.86 10.41 15.51
N VAL A 173 2.41 9.24 15.23
CA VAL A 173 3.41 9.02 14.17
C VAL A 173 2.75 8.26 13.04
N VAL A 174 2.80 8.83 11.83
CA VAL A 174 2.13 8.33 10.64
C VAL A 174 3.19 7.78 9.68
N VAL A 175 3.32 6.46 9.67
CA VAL A 175 4.23 5.73 8.77
C VAL A 175 3.61 5.65 7.37
N CYS A 176 4.27 6.26 6.40
CA CYS A 176 3.78 6.43 5.03
C CYS A 176 4.36 5.41 4.03
N PHE A 177 5.40 4.66 4.41
CA PHE A 177 6.06 3.60 3.64
C PHE A 177 6.77 3.99 2.35
N SER A 178 6.72 5.26 1.94
CA SER A 178 7.55 5.84 0.88
C SER A 178 7.44 7.36 0.88
N ALA A 179 8.46 8.05 0.38
CA ALA A 179 8.45 9.48 0.13
C ALA A 179 7.22 9.94 -0.70
N SER A 180 6.89 9.24 -1.78
CA SER A 180 5.76 9.60 -2.63
C SER A 180 4.42 9.56 -1.87
N ASN A 181 4.21 8.53 -1.04
CA ASN A 181 3.00 8.44 -0.24
C ASN A 181 3.02 9.42 0.94
N LEU A 182 4.21 9.71 1.49
CA LEU A 182 4.40 10.74 2.51
C LEU A 182 3.90 12.10 2.02
N GLY A 183 4.33 12.55 0.83
CA GLY A 183 3.83 13.80 0.23
C GLY A 183 2.31 13.77 0.01
N TYR A 184 1.79 12.65 -0.53
CA TYR A 184 0.34 12.50 -0.73
C TYR A 184 -0.48 12.62 0.56
N VAL A 185 -0.01 12.02 1.65
CA VAL A 185 -0.67 12.06 2.96
C VAL A 185 -0.47 13.42 3.63
N ALA A 186 0.73 14.00 3.56
CA ALA A 186 1.08 15.29 4.16
C ALA A 186 0.14 16.41 3.72
N GLU A 187 -0.22 16.46 2.44
CA GLU A 187 -1.17 17.43 1.90
C GLU A 187 -2.59 17.28 2.47
N ARG A 188 -2.97 16.07 2.90
CA ARG A 188 -4.38 15.68 3.15
C ARG A 188 -4.71 15.42 4.61
N ILE A 189 -3.74 15.12 5.45
CA ILE A 189 -3.95 14.99 6.90
C ILE A 189 -4.06 16.37 7.54
N GLY A 190 -5.18 16.71 8.16
CA GLY A 190 -5.35 18.01 8.82
C GLY A 190 -4.51 18.18 10.10
N GLY A 191 -4.56 19.38 10.69
CA GLY A 191 -3.93 19.69 11.98
C GLY A 191 -2.43 20.00 11.89
N LYS A 192 -1.81 20.16 13.07
CA LYS A 192 -0.38 20.45 13.19
C LYS A 192 0.42 19.22 12.81
N ARG A 193 1.32 19.35 11.84
CA ARG A 193 1.99 18.21 11.22
C ARG A 193 3.44 18.53 10.83
N PHE A 194 4.30 17.54 10.99
CA PHE A 194 5.74 17.60 10.78
C PHE A 194 6.19 16.41 9.93
N ILE A 195 7.34 16.54 9.25
CA ILE A 195 7.95 15.45 8.50
C ILE A 195 9.29 15.08 9.14
N VAL A 196 9.52 13.78 9.31
CA VAL A 196 10.86 13.22 9.52
C VAL A 196 11.22 12.44 8.27
N ALA A 197 12.07 13.03 7.43
CA ALA A 197 12.51 12.41 6.19
C ALA A 197 13.65 11.41 6.47
N ASP A 198 13.68 10.32 5.71
CA ASP A 198 14.84 9.43 5.71
C ASP A 198 15.96 10.10 4.88
N ASN A 199 17.19 10.08 5.41
CA ASN A 199 18.37 10.53 4.66
C ASN A 199 18.88 9.35 3.82
N ASP A 200 18.48 9.28 2.55
CA ASP A 200 18.94 8.26 1.61
C ASP A 200 19.68 8.87 0.42
N ALA A 201 20.50 8.06 -0.26
CA ALA A 201 21.31 8.50 -1.39
C ALA A 201 20.49 9.00 -2.60
N SER A 202 19.18 8.68 -2.66
CA SER A 202 18.30 9.16 -3.74
C SER A 202 17.82 10.60 -3.53
N GLY A 203 17.95 11.12 -2.30
CA GLY A 203 17.47 12.45 -1.90
C GLY A 203 15.95 12.62 -2.08
N THR A 204 15.20 11.51 -2.20
CA THR A 204 13.75 11.59 -2.49
C THR A 204 12.97 12.10 -1.27
N GLY A 205 13.32 11.63 -0.08
CA GLY A 205 12.71 12.07 1.18
C GLY A 205 12.86 13.58 1.39
N GLU A 206 14.08 14.10 1.23
CA GLU A 206 14.38 15.53 1.34
C GLU A 206 13.56 16.36 0.34
N ARG A 207 13.56 15.98 -0.94
CA ARG A 207 12.79 16.71 -1.98
C ARG A 207 11.30 16.75 -1.66
N VAL A 208 10.73 15.66 -1.18
CA VAL A 208 9.31 15.62 -0.78
C VAL A 208 9.05 16.48 0.45
N ALA A 209 9.94 16.44 1.45
CA ALA A 209 9.83 17.26 2.65
C ALA A 209 9.85 18.76 2.32
N ILE A 210 10.80 19.20 1.48
CA ILE A 210 10.88 20.60 1.00
C ILE A 210 9.61 20.98 0.22
N ALA A 211 9.19 20.14 -0.73
CA ALA A 211 8.01 20.42 -1.57
C ALA A 211 6.70 20.49 -0.77
N SER A 212 6.63 19.85 0.40
CA SER A 212 5.44 19.88 1.26
C SER A 212 5.18 21.25 1.91
N GLY A 213 6.21 22.10 2.03
CA GLY A 213 6.16 23.36 2.77
C GLY A 213 5.97 23.21 4.29
N LEU A 214 6.05 21.99 4.84
CA LEU A 214 5.94 21.72 6.27
C LEU A 214 7.28 21.85 6.98
N HIS A 215 7.23 22.03 8.31
CA HIS A 215 8.41 21.84 9.14
C HIS A 215 8.89 20.39 9.04
N TRP A 216 10.19 20.23 8.77
CA TRP A 216 10.79 18.92 8.58
C TRP A 216 12.16 18.83 9.23
N VAL A 217 12.58 17.60 9.51
CA VAL A 217 13.91 17.24 9.96
C VAL A 217 14.37 15.98 9.23
N MET A 218 15.67 15.83 9.08
CA MET A 218 16.32 14.67 8.48
C MET A 218 17.61 14.41 9.25
N PRO A 219 18.02 13.15 9.48
CA PRO A 219 19.30 12.85 10.10
C PRO A 219 20.48 13.41 9.30
N ASP A 220 21.55 13.87 9.96
CA ASP A 220 22.75 14.38 9.28
C ASP A 220 23.54 13.29 8.54
N THR A 221 23.33 12.02 8.92
CA THR A 221 24.02 10.86 8.33
C THR A 221 23.11 10.14 7.35
N VAL A 222 23.67 9.77 6.20
CA VAL A 222 22.98 8.95 5.20
C VAL A 222 22.77 7.55 5.76
N GLY A 223 21.52 7.07 5.75
CA GLY A 223 21.15 5.74 6.20
C GLY A 223 21.72 4.64 5.31
N HIS A 224 22.03 3.49 5.93
CA HIS A 224 22.52 2.27 5.27
C HIS A 224 21.40 1.25 5.04
#